data_AF-A0A842SIG0-F1
#
_entry.id   AF-A0A842SIG0-F1
#
_cell.length_a   1.000
_cell.length_b   1.000
_cell.length_c   1.000
_cell.angle_alpha   90.00
_cell.angle_beta   90.00
_cell.angle_gamma   90.00
#
_symmetry.space_group_name_H-M   'P 1'
#
loop_
_entity.id
_entity.type
_entity.pdbx_description
1 polymer ?
#
loop_
_entity_poly.entity_id
_entity_poly.type
_entity_poly.pdbx_seq_one_letter_code
_entity_poly.pdbx_strand_id
1 'polypeptide(L)' 'MVTLTEFKKEWVKLVFNETPTKVVVKQGYLYDDGEFYKVIGDRSETLVRKDKVISITKKSFKGDTK' A
#
# COMPACT_ATOMS: atom_id res chain seq x y z
N MET A 1 24.34 14.91 -3.83
CA MET A 1 23.00 15.08 -3.23
C MET A 1 22.10 14.03 -3.88
N VAL A 2 21.74 12.97 -3.15
CA VAL A 2 20.84 11.94 -3.68
C VAL A 2 19.43 12.49 -3.56
N THR A 3 18.80 12.80 -4.69
CA THR A 3 17.39 13.16 -4.76
C THR A 3 16.58 12.04 -4.10
N LEU A 4 15.99 12.36 -2.95
CA LEU A 4 14.93 11.57 -2.33
C LEU A 4 13.87 11.37 -3.41
N THR A 5 13.86 10.20 -4.03
CA THR A 5 12.79 9.74 -4.92
C THR A 5 11.50 10.08 -4.21
N GLU A 6 10.72 11.02 -4.78
CA GLU A 6 9.39 11.36 -4.28
C GLU A 6 8.62 10.05 -4.13
N PHE A 7 8.49 9.59 -2.88
CA PHE A 7 7.60 8.51 -2.55
C PHE A 7 6.20 9.01 -2.87
N LYS A 8 5.73 8.72 -4.09
CA LYS A 8 4.37 9.00 -4.51
C LYS A 8 3.45 8.30 -3.52
N LYS A 9 2.87 9.08 -2.61
CA LYS A 9 1.87 8.64 -1.64
C LYS A 9 0.58 8.35 -2.40
N GLU A 10 0.52 7.21 -3.06
CA GLU A 10 -0.66 6.76 -3.77
C GLU A 10 -1.59 6.02 -2.79
N TRP A 11 -2.87 6.40 -2.80
CA TRP A 11 -3.89 5.67 -2.07
C TRP A 11 -4.20 4.37 -2.81
N VAL A 12 -3.92 3.24 -2.17
CA VAL A 12 -4.10 1.91 -2.76
C VAL A 12 -5.03 1.07 -1.90
N LYS A 13 -5.61 0.05 -2.53
CA LYS A 13 -6.18 -1.11 -1.87
C LYS A 13 -5.14 -2.24 -1.93
N LEU A 14 -4.56 -2.56 -0.78
CA LEU A 14 -3.62 -3.67 -0.61
C LEU A 14 -4.38 -4.93 -0.17
N VAL A 15 -4.16 -6.04 -0.86
CA VAL A 15 -4.68 -7.37 -0.52
C VAL A 15 -3.49 -8.27 -0.20
N PHE A 16 -3.47 -8.87 0.99
CA PHE A 16 -2.37 -9.71 1.43
C PHE A 16 -2.86 -10.90 2.25
N ASN A 17 -2.03 -11.95 2.33
CA ASN A 17 -2.30 -13.13 3.12
C ASN A 17 -1.66 -13.00 4.51
N GLU A 18 -2.49 -12.88 5.54
CA GLU A 18 -2.09 -12.96 6.93
C GLU A 18 -2.10 -14.43 7.34
N THR A 19 -0.91 -14.99 7.58
CA THR A 19 -0.75 -16.37 8.08
C THR A 19 -1.50 -16.53 9.40
N PRO A 20 -2.21 -17.66 9.62
CA PRO A 20 -2.08 -18.92 8.86
C PRO A 20 -2.97 -19.07 7.61
N THR A 21 -4.05 -18.30 7.40
CA THR A 21 -4.95 -18.52 6.24
C THR A 21 -5.96 -17.40 5.99
N LYS A 22 -5.66 -16.15 6.36
CA LYS A 22 -6.62 -15.05 6.25
C LYS A 22 -6.21 -14.05 5.19
N VAL A 23 -7.04 -13.91 4.15
CA VAL A 23 -6.86 -12.80 3.20
C VAL A 23 -7.38 -11.52 3.85
N VAL A 24 -6.51 -10.54 4.01
CA VAL A 24 -6.81 -9.23 4.57
C VAL A 24 -6.74 -8.17 3.48
N VAL A 25 -7.69 -7.25 3.52
CA VAL A 25 -7.77 -6.11 2.62
C VAL A 25 -7.59 -4.84 3.44
N LYS A 26 -6.60 -4.01 3.07
CA LYS A 26 -6.35 -2.70 3.66
C LYS A 26 -6.38 -1.61 2.60
N GLN A 27 -6.86 -0.43 2.96
CA GLN A 27 -6.85 0.74 2.10
C GLN A 27 -6.11 1.86 2.80
N GLY A 28 -5.24 2.55 2.07
CA GLY A 28 -4.43 3.62 2.62
C GLY A 28 -3.32 4.04 1.68
N TYR A 29 -2.48 4.94 2.16
CA TYR A 29 -1.27 5.35 1.46
C TYR A 29 -0.21 4.25 1.55
N LEU A 30 0.28 3.81 0.39
CA LEU A 30 1.35 2.82 0.31
C LEU A 30 2.72 3.50 0.42
N TYR A 31 3.59 2.91 1.24
CA TYR A 31 5.00 3.25 1.37
C TYR A 31 5.82 1.98 1.14
N ASP A 32 6.89 2.13 0.36
CA ASP A 32 7.85 1.05 0.11
C ASP A 32 8.99 1.14 1.14
N ASP A 33 9.10 0.14 2.01
CA ASP A 33 10.11 0.08 3.07
C ASP A 33 11.02 -1.14 2.83
N GLY A 34 11.56 -1.26 1.61
CA GLY A 34 12.50 -2.32 1.24
C GLY A 34 11.83 -3.70 1.14
N GLU A 35 11.87 -4.52 2.18
CA GLU A 35 11.25 -5.87 2.20
C GLU A 35 9.74 -5.81 2.52
N PHE A 36 9.27 -4.68 3.04
CA PHE A 36 7.89 -4.50 3.49
C PHE A 36 7.19 -3.40 2.69
N TYR A 37 5.88 -3.57 2.55
CA TYR A 37 4.95 -2.49 2.22
C TYR A 37 4.30 -2.00 3.49
N LYS A 38 4.34 -0.69 3.69
CA LYS A 38 3.67 -0.02 4.79
C LYS A 38 2.42 0.68 4.26
N VAL A 39 1.26 0.31 4.77
CA VAL A 39 -0.03 0.92 4.42
C VAL A 39 -0.52 1.75 5.60
N ILE A 40 -0.65 3.06 5.39
CA ILE A 40 -1.18 3.98 6.39
C ILE A 40 -2.59 4.37 5.97
N GLY A 41 -3.58 3.83 6.68
CA GLY A 41 -4.97 4.27 6.60
C GLY A 41 -5.27 5.40 7.59
N ASP A 42 -6.52 5.83 7.66
CA ASP A 42 -6.96 6.99 8.45
C ASP A 42 -6.70 6.84 9.96
N ARG A 43 -6.79 5.60 10.50
CA ARG A 43 -6.64 5.30 11.93
C ARG A 43 -5.73 4.10 12.23
N SER A 44 -5.06 3.56 11.22
CA SER A 44 -4.25 2.35 11.38
C SER A 44 -3.09 2.31 10.42
N GLU A 45 -1.93 1.94 10.95
CA GLU A 45 -0.73 1.62 10.19
C GLU A 45 -0.59 0.09 10.12
N THR A 46 -0.21 -0.44 8.95
CA THR A 46 -0.01 -1.89 8.78
C THR A 46 1.23 -2.13 7.92
N LEU A 47 2.17 -2.90 8.45
CA LEU A 47 3.36 -3.39 7.75
C LEU A 47 3.07 -4.78 7.20
N VAL A 48 3.31 -4.97 5.92
CA VAL A 48 3.00 -6.20 5.18
C VAL A 48 4.24 -6.61 4.41
N ARG A 49 4.69 -7.86 4.58
CA ARG A 49 5.79 -8.39 3.75
C ARG A 49 5.38 -8.47 2.29
N LYS A 50 6.29 -8.08 1.39
CA LYS A 50 6.07 -8.14 -0.06
C LYS A 50 5.68 -9.54 -0.55
N ASP A 51 6.30 -10.58 0.01
CA ASP A 51 5.98 -12.00 -0.25
C ASP A 51 4.52 -12.36 0.04
N LYS A 52 3.87 -11.67 0.99
CA LYS A 52 2.49 -11.94 1.39
C LYS A 52 1.48 -11.13 0.60
N VAL A 53 1.92 -10.17 -0.21
CA VAL A 53 1.01 -9.33 -1.00
C VAL A 53 0.48 -10.14 -2.19
N ILE A 54 -0.83 -10.23 -2.25
CA ILE A 54 -1.56 -10.88 -3.34
C ILE A 54 -1.81 -9.87 -4.45
N SER A 55 -2.23 -8.65 -4.11
CA SER A 55 -2.55 -7.62 -5.09
C SER A 55 -2.48 -6.21 -4.51
N ILE A 56 -2.09 -5.25 -5.35
CA ILE A 56 -2.13 -3.82 -5.04
C ILE A 56 -2.96 -3.14 -6.12
N THR A 57 -4.13 -2.60 -5.77
CA THR A 57 -4.95 -1.83 -6.69
C THR A 57 -4.83 -0.35 -6.37
N LYS A 58 -4.26 0.42 -7.29
CA LYS A 58 -4.22 1.88 -7.20
C LYS A 58 -5.63 2.42 -7.38
N LYS A 59 -6.15 3.14 -6.39
CA LYS A 59 -7.33 3.99 -6.62
C LYS A 59 -6.81 5.26 -7.28
N SER A 60 -6.68 5.23 -8.60
CA SER A 60 -6.66 6.48 -9.36
C SER A 60 -7.99 7.15 -9.06
N PHE A 61 -7.95 8.25 -8.30
CA PHE A 61 -9.09 9.14 -8.20
C PHE A 61 -9.35 9.61 -9.64
N LYS A 62 -10.37 9.04 -10.28
CA LYS A 62 -10.84 9.46 -11.59
C LYS A 62 -11.61 10.76 -11.37
N GLY A 63 -10.87 11.82 -11.08
CA GLY A 63 -11.38 13.14 -10.73
C GLY A 63 -10.65 14.26 -11.46
N ASP A 64 -10.00 13.96 -12.58
CA ASP A 64 -9.45 14.97 -13.47
C ASP A 64 -9.85 14.62 -14.91
N THR A 65 -11.12 14.87 -15.23
CA THR A 65 -11.51 15.13 -16.62
C THR A 65 -12.75 16.03 -16.63
N LYS A 66 -12.47 17.31 -16.92
CA LYS A 66 -13.35 18.39 -17.40
C LYS A 66 -14.34 19.04 -16.43
#